data_AF-A0A3D3CMC7-F1
#
_entry.id   AF-A0A3D3CMC7-F1
#
_cell.length_a   1.000
_cell.length_b   1.000
_cell.length_c   1.000
_cell.angle_alpha   90.00
_cell.angle_beta   90.00
_cell.angle_gamma   90.00
#
_symmetry.space_group_name_H-M   'P 1'
#
loop_
_entity.id
_entity.type
_entity.pdbx_description
1 polymer ?
#
loop_
_entity_poly.entity_id
_entity_poly.type
_entity_poly.pdbx_seq_one_letter_code
_entity_poly.pdbx_strand_id
1 'polypeptide(L)'
;MGVWFGGLVGAIIGVVLAAIGIAVAIILSEHKKQQAGRDKILNRLDTADMLLQENMTADALAIYTSLLKEVSKEKDSETYALIKNSEGKCYYNLSFRAKRAENLIKAIAAFEDSAKFSNPQKSPDSYALTCYNLGSAYMNLSEFHEEEKSLKKAAEAFRKT
;
A
#
# COMPACT_ATOMS: atom_id res chain seq x y z
N MET A 1 4.67 5.38 -69.47
CA MET A 1 4.02 4.92 -68.23
C MET A 1 5.03 4.96 -67.10
N GLY A 2 4.66 5.56 -65.95
CA GLY A 2 5.22 5.18 -64.65
C GLY A 2 6.34 6.02 -64.06
N VAL A 3 6.06 7.21 -63.50
CA VAL A 3 6.86 7.80 -62.40
C VAL A 3 6.02 8.80 -61.57
N TRP A 4 5.01 8.35 -60.82
CA TRP A 4 4.25 9.21 -59.88
C TRP A 4 3.96 8.56 -58.51
N PHE A 5 4.47 7.35 -58.26
CA PHE A 5 4.17 6.60 -57.03
C PHE A 5 5.07 6.95 -55.82
N GLY A 6 6.22 7.61 -56.02
CA GLY A 6 7.19 7.85 -54.93
C GLY A 6 6.79 8.93 -53.92
N GLY A 7 6.13 10.01 -54.35
CA GLY A 7 5.79 11.14 -53.47
C GLY A 7 4.70 10.80 -52.44
N LEU A 8 3.69 10.03 -52.86
CA LEU A 8 2.57 9.67 -51.99
C LEU A 8 3.00 8.66 -50.91
N VAL A 9 3.82 7.68 -51.29
CA VAL A 9 4.36 6.66 -50.36
C VAL A 9 5.28 7.30 -49.33
N GLY A 10 6.15 8.23 -49.74
CA GLY A 10 7.03 8.98 -48.82
C GLY A 10 6.27 9.85 -47.82
N ALA A 11 5.20 10.54 -48.28
CA ALA A 11 4.35 11.34 -47.40
C ALA A 11 3.64 10.48 -46.35
N ILE A 12 3.12 9.31 -46.74
CA ILE A 12 2.48 8.37 -45.82
C ILE A 12 3.47 7.86 -44.76
N ILE A 13 4.68 7.47 -45.17
CA ILE A 13 5.73 7.03 -44.24
C ILE A 13 6.08 8.14 -43.24
N GLY A 14 6.22 9.39 -43.70
CA GLY A 14 6.50 10.53 -42.84
C GLY A 14 5.43 10.77 -41.78
N VAL A 15 4.15 10.70 -42.15
CA VAL A 15 3.01 10.86 -41.22
C VAL A 15 2.99 9.73 -40.19
N VAL A 16 3.22 8.49 -40.62
CA VAL A 16 3.26 7.33 -39.71
C VAL A 16 4.40 7.45 -38.70
N LEU A 17 5.61 7.83 -39.13
CA LEU A 17 6.74 8.04 -38.23
C LEU A 17 6.50 9.17 -37.23
N ALA A 18 5.89 10.28 -37.68
CA ALA A 18 5.51 11.38 -36.79
C ALA A 18 4.49 10.93 -35.74
N ALA A 19 3.47 10.16 -36.14
CA ALA A 19 2.46 9.62 -35.23
C ALA A 19 3.08 8.68 -34.18
N ILE A 20 4.00 7.80 -34.58
CA ILE A 20 4.73 6.93 -33.65
C ILE A 20 5.56 7.77 -32.68
N GLY A 21 6.27 8.79 -33.16
CA GLY A 21 7.05 9.69 -32.31
C GLY A 21 6.21 10.38 -31.24
N ILE A 22 5.02 10.87 -31.60
CA ILE A 22 4.06 11.47 -30.66
C ILE A 22 3.57 10.44 -29.64
N ALA A 23 3.19 9.24 -30.09
CA ALA A 23 2.72 8.18 -29.20
C ALA A 23 3.80 7.78 -28.18
N VAL A 24 5.05 7.62 -28.62
CA VAL A 24 6.19 7.33 -27.73
C VAL A 24 6.40 8.49 -26.73
N ALA A 25 6.35 9.74 -27.18
CA ALA A 25 6.50 10.89 -26.30
C ALA A 25 5.40 10.95 -25.22
N ILE A 26 4.14 10.64 -25.57
CA ILE A 26 3.02 10.57 -24.62
C ILE A 26 3.27 9.48 -23.59
N ILE A 27 3.63 8.26 -24.03
CA ILE A 27 3.91 7.12 -23.14
C ILE A 27 5.06 7.45 -22.17
N LEU A 28 6.15 8.02 -22.67
CA LEU A 28 7.29 8.42 -21.84
C LEU A 28 6.90 9.52 -20.83
N SER A 29 6.08 10.49 -21.26
CA SER A 29 5.62 11.56 -20.38
C SER A 29 4.73 11.04 -19.24
N GLU A 30 3.88 10.06 -19.54
CA GLU A 30 2.98 9.44 -18.57
C GLU A 30 3.75 8.55 -17.60
N HIS A 31 4.68 7.73 -18.09
CA HIS A 31 5.56 6.91 -17.25
C HIS A 31 6.40 7.79 -16.30
N LYS A 32 6.94 8.90 -16.79
CA LYS A 32 7.70 9.85 -15.95
C LYS A 32 6.84 10.49 -14.86
N LYS A 33 5.59 10.86 -15.17
CA LYS A 33 4.63 11.38 -14.18
C LYS A 33 4.27 10.31 -13.13
N GLN A 34 4.03 9.08 -13.56
CA GLN A 34 3.74 7.96 -12.66
C GLN A 34 4.92 7.67 -11.73
N GLN A 35 6.14 7.65 -12.26
CA GLN A 35 7.35 7.46 -11.47
C GLN A 35 7.53 8.57 -10.43
N ALA A 36 7.38 9.84 -10.82
CA ALA A 36 7.45 10.96 -9.89
C ALA A 36 6.36 10.90 -8.79
N GLY A 37 5.14 10.45 -9.15
CA GLY A 37 4.07 10.21 -8.18
C GLY A 37 4.43 9.11 -7.18
N ARG A 38 5.01 8.00 -7.67
CA ARG A 38 5.48 6.89 -6.84
C ARG A 38 6.60 7.32 -5.89
N ASP A 39 7.59 8.04 -6.38
CA ASP A 39 8.72 8.52 -5.56
C ASP A 39 8.23 9.44 -4.43
N LYS A 40 7.24 10.29 -4.72
CA LYS A 40 6.60 11.15 -3.70
C LYS A 40 5.89 10.33 -2.62
N ILE A 41 5.22 9.25 -3.00
CA ILE A 41 4.56 8.34 -2.06
C ILE A 41 5.61 7.63 -1.18
N LEU A 42 6.68 7.11 -1.79
CA LEU A 42 7.75 6.39 -1.07
C LEU A 42 8.46 7.29 -0.07
N ASN A 43 8.85 8.51 -0.46
CA ASN A 43 9.52 9.43 0.47
C ASN A 43 8.65 9.79 1.69
N ARG A 44 7.33 9.93 1.49
CA ARG A 44 6.38 10.20 2.59
C ARG A 44 6.16 8.97 3.45
N LEU A 45 6.16 7.78 2.85
CA LEU A 45 6.09 6.52 3.56
C LEU A 45 7.32 6.35 4.47
N ASP A 46 8.52 6.57 3.94
CA ASP A 46 9.77 6.52 4.71
C ASP A 46 9.75 7.54 5.86
N THR A 47 9.23 8.75 5.60
CA THR A 47 9.05 9.78 6.64
C THR A 47 8.12 9.30 7.75
N ALA A 48 6.99 8.69 7.41
CA ALA A 48 6.05 8.15 8.39
C ALA A 48 6.65 6.99 9.19
N ASP A 49 7.42 6.11 8.53
CA ASP A 49 8.10 4.99 9.17
C ASP A 49 9.17 5.48 10.17
N MET A 50 9.94 6.52 9.83
CA MET A 50 10.89 7.16 10.74
C MET A 50 10.17 7.75 11.97
N LEU A 51 9.08 8.50 11.77
CA LEU A 51 8.28 9.05 12.86
C LEU A 51 7.72 7.96 13.78
N LEU A 52 7.28 6.85 13.20
CA LEU A 52 6.79 5.71 13.98
C LEU A 52 7.90 5.07 14.82
N GLN A 53 9.12 4.95 14.27
CA GLN A 53 10.30 4.46 15.01
C GLN A 53 10.71 5.39 16.16
N GLU A 54 10.58 6.70 15.97
CA GLU A 54 10.78 7.72 17.02
C GLU A 54 9.61 7.83 18.00
N ASN A 55 8.62 6.93 17.89
CA ASN A 55 7.45 6.87 18.76
C ASN A 55 6.52 8.10 18.64
N MET A 56 6.66 8.88 17.57
CA MET A 56 5.78 9.99 17.16
C MET A 56 4.54 9.43 16.44
N THR A 57 3.79 8.58 17.14
CA THR A 57 2.73 7.75 16.55
C THR A 57 1.59 8.56 15.93
N ALA A 58 1.22 9.71 16.52
CA ALA A 58 0.14 10.55 15.99
C ALA A 58 0.52 11.18 14.64
N ASP A 59 1.76 11.65 14.50
CA ASP A 59 2.25 12.27 13.27
C ASP A 59 2.41 11.23 12.15
N ALA A 60 2.98 10.06 12.49
CA ALA A 60 3.05 8.94 11.55
C ALA A 60 1.65 8.53 11.04
N LEU A 61 0.67 8.40 11.96
CA LEU A 61 -0.71 8.06 11.62
C LEU A 61 -1.37 9.09 10.69
N ALA A 62 -1.11 10.38 10.89
CA ALA A 62 -1.61 11.44 10.00
C ALA A 62 -1.06 11.29 8.57
N ILE A 63 0.22 10.91 8.43
CA ILE A 63 0.81 10.68 7.09
C ILE A 63 0.25 9.41 6.46
N TYR A 64 0.20 8.28 7.17
CA TYR A 64 -0.36 7.03 6.62
C TYR A 64 -1.81 7.19 6.17
N THR A 65 -2.66 7.82 6.99
CA THR A 65 -4.06 8.09 6.64
C THR A 65 -4.20 9.03 5.43
N SER A 66 -3.26 9.95 5.23
CA SER A 66 -3.19 10.75 4.01
C SER A 66 -2.78 9.91 2.79
N LEU A 67 -1.75 9.05 2.94
CA LEU A 67 -1.27 8.18 1.85
C LEU A 67 -2.36 7.21 1.39
N LEU A 68 -3.16 6.66 2.31
CA LEU A 68 -4.28 5.76 1.98
C LEU A 68 -5.39 6.41 1.14
N LYS A 69 -5.45 7.74 1.08
CA LYS A 69 -6.37 8.47 0.18
C LYS A 69 -5.83 8.59 -1.25
N GLU A 70 -4.52 8.45 -1.42
CA GLU A 70 -3.81 8.62 -2.68
C GLU A 70 -3.50 7.28 -3.34
N VAL A 71 -3.25 6.22 -2.54
CA VAL A 71 -2.94 4.87 -3.02
C VAL A 71 -4.23 4.10 -3.29
N SER A 72 -4.36 3.53 -4.48
CA SER A 72 -5.49 2.65 -4.85
C SER A 72 -5.24 1.23 -4.36
N LYS A 73 -6.18 0.71 -3.58
CA LYS A 73 -6.17 -0.68 -3.10
C LYS A 73 -6.23 -1.72 -4.23
N GLU A 74 -6.75 -1.37 -5.40
CA GLU A 74 -6.84 -2.27 -6.57
C GLU A 74 -5.60 -2.19 -7.47
N LYS A 75 -5.09 -0.99 -7.74
CA LYS A 75 -3.97 -0.79 -8.66
C LYS A 75 -2.61 -0.97 -8.01
N ASP A 76 -2.51 -0.70 -6.71
CA ASP A 76 -1.29 -0.78 -5.93
C ASP A 76 -1.56 -1.44 -4.56
N SER A 77 -2.09 -2.67 -4.63
CA SER A 77 -2.55 -3.43 -3.47
C SER A 77 -1.42 -3.72 -2.48
N GLU A 78 -0.19 -3.92 -2.95
CA GLU A 78 0.98 -4.18 -2.10
C GLU A 78 1.34 -2.94 -1.28
N THR A 79 1.45 -1.76 -1.90
CA THR A 79 1.72 -0.51 -1.16
C THR A 79 0.57 -0.17 -0.22
N TYR A 80 -0.68 -0.37 -0.66
CA TYR A 80 -1.86 -0.18 0.20
C TYR A 80 -1.79 -1.06 1.45
N ALA A 81 -1.49 -2.35 1.29
CA ALA A 81 -1.37 -3.28 2.40
C ALA A 81 -0.25 -2.89 3.37
N LEU A 82 0.92 -2.51 2.85
CA LEU A 82 2.04 -2.02 3.68
C LEU A 82 1.62 -0.82 4.54
N ILE A 83 0.97 0.17 3.94
CA ILE A 83 0.50 1.36 4.66
C ILE A 83 -0.55 0.98 5.71
N LYS A 84 -1.47 0.05 5.37
CA LYS A 84 -2.47 -0.46 6.33
C LYS A 84 -1.85 -1.21 7.50
N ASN A 85 -0.82 -2.00 7.28
CA ASN A 85 -0.08 -2.64 8.37
C ASN A 85 0.57 -1.59 9.28
N SER A 86 1.19 -0.55 8.71
CA SER A 86 1.77 0.54 9.50
C SER A 86 0.73 1.39 10.25
N GLU A 87 -0.44 1.64 9.66
CA GLU A 87 -1.59 2.24 10.34
C GLU A 87 -2.03 1.38 11.54
N GLY A 88 -2.10 0.05 11.37
CA GLY A 88 -2.40 -0.88 12.45
C GLY A 88 -1.39 -0.82 13.59
N LYS A 89 -0.09 -0.76 13.27
CA LYS A 89 0.99 -0.57 14.27
C LYS A 89 0.81 0.72 15.05
N CYS A 90 0.38 1.80 14.40
CA CYS A 90 0.11 3.06 15.10
C CYS A 90 -0.99 2.90 16.14
N TYR A 91 -2.13 2.33 15.77
CA TYR A 91 -3.22 2.09 16.71
C TYR A 91 -2.82 1.11 17.82
N TYR A 92 -2.07 0.07 17.50
CA TYR A 92 -1.53 -0.86 18.49
C TYR A 92 -0.64 -0.13 19.51
N ASN A 93 0.29 0.73 19.06
CA ASN A 93 1.13 1.54 19.95
C ASN A 93 0.30 2.52 20.81
N LEU A 94 -0.72 3.16 20.22
CA LEU A 94 -1.63 4.06 20.96
C LEU A 94 -2.44 3.33 22.03
N SER A 95 -2.73 2.04 21.85
CA SER A 95 -3.49 1.23 22.82
C SER A 95 -2.80 1.13 24.18
N PHE A 96 -1.46 1.21 24.23
CA PHE A 96 -0.70 1.20 25.48
C PHE A 96 -0.72 2.56 26.20
N ARG A 97 -1.16 3.63 25.52
CA ARG A 97 -1.19 4.99 26.08
C ARG A 97 -2.59 5.38 26.56
N ALA A 98 -3.62 5.11 25.76
CA ALA A 98 -5.00 5.46 26.09
C ALA A 98 -5.99 4.65 25.23
N LYS A 99 -7.25 4.58 25.68
CA LYS A 99 -8.38 3.97 24.94
C LYS A 99 -8.04 2.58 24.39
N ARG A 100 -7.46 1.73 25.25
CA ARG A 100 -6.81 0.46 24.89
C ARG A 100 -7.66 -0.41 23.97
N ALA A 101 -8.87 -0.78 24.41
CA ALA A 101 -9.79 -1.61 23.63
C ALA A 101 -10.18 -0.97 22.27
N GLU A 102 -10.56 0.31 22.26
CA GLU A 102 -10.92 1.03 21.03
C GLU A 102 -9.78 1.05 20.02
N ASN A 103 -8.55 1.32 20.50
CA ASN A 103 -7.37 1.36 19.66
C ASN A 103 -6.96 -0.04 19.18
N LEU A 104 -7.09 -1.08 20.00
CA LEU A 104 -6.87 -2.47 19.57
C LEU A 104 -7.86 -2.89 18.48
N ILE A 105 -9.14 -2.51 18.59
CA ILE A 105 -10.15 -2.77 17.55
C ILE A 105 -9.77 -2.09 16.24
N LYS A 106 -9.30 -0.83 16.28
CA LYS A 106 -8.81 -0.14 15.08
C LYS A 106 -7.55 -0.79 14.49
N ALA A 107 -6.63 -1.24 15.34
CA ALA A 107 -5.43 -1.94 14.91
C ALA A 107 -5.79 -3.25 14.18
N ILE A 108 -6.69 -4.05 14.76
CA ILE A 108 -7.22 -5.28 14.16
C ILE A 108 -7.83 -4.99 12.79
N ALA A 109 -8.72 -3.99 12.69
CA ALA A 109 -9.36 -3.65 11.42
C ALA A 109 -8.33 -3.27 10.33
N ALA A 110 -7.28 -2.52 10.70
CA ALA A 110 -6.22 -2.15 9.77
C ALA A 110 -5.34 -3.35 9.37
N PHE A 111 -4.99 -4.24 10.30
CA PHE A 111 -4.23 -5.45 10.01
C PHE A 111 -5.04 -6.45 9.17
N GLU A 112 -6.35 -6.60 9.40
CA GLU A 112 -7.22 -7.43 8.57
C GLU A 112 -7.30 -6.89 7.13
N ASP A 113 -7.41 -5.57 6.97
CA ASP A 113 -7.41 -4.94 5.64
C ASP A 113 -6.04 -5.11 4.95
N SER A 114 -4.93 -4.96 5.69
CA SER A 114 -3.60 -5.28 5.16
C SER A 114 -3.50 -6.73 4.68
N ALA A 115 -3.92 -7.70 5.50
CA ALA A 115 -3.84 -9.13 5.18
C ALA A 115 -4.70 -9.48 3.96
N LYS A 116 -5.84 -8.81 3.78
CA LYS A 116 -6.73 -8.99 2.63
C LYS A 116 -6.10 -8.55 1.30
N PHE A 117 -5.32 -7.47 1.30
CA PHE A 117 -4.69 -6.93 0.09
C PHE A 117 -3.22 -7.35 -0.10
N SER A 118 -2.64 -8.00 0.92
CA SER A 118 -1.34 -8.65 0.83
C SER A 118 -1.43 -9.93 -0.01
N ASN A 119 -0.37 -10.23 -0.75
CA ASN A 119 -0.28 -11.44 -1.56
C ASN A 119 0.73 -12.40 -0.92
N PRO A 120 0.30 -13.50 -0.28
CA PRO A 120 1.21 -14.41 0.43
C PRO A 120 2.20 -15.14 -0.49
N GLN A 121 1.95 -15.21 -1.81
CA GLN A 121 2.88 -15.81 -2.77
C GLN A 121 3.93 -14.81 -3.27
N LYS A 122 3.58 -13.52 -3.38
CA LYS A 122 4.50 -12.47 -3.86
C LYS A 122 5.31 -11.84 -2.73
N SER A 123 4.69 -11.66 -1.57
CA SER A 123 5.28 -10.98 -0.40
C SER A 123 4.99 -11.78 0.88
N PRO A 124 5.52 -13.02 0.98
CA PRO A 124 5.26 -13.91 2.12
C PRO A 124 5.66 -13.27 3.46
N ASP A 125 6.80 -12.57 3.51
CA ASP A 125 7.31 -11.94 4.73
C ASP A 125 6.39 -10.83 5.23
N SER A 126 5.89 -9.97 4.34
CA SER A 126 4.95 -8.90 4.68
C SER A 126 3.60 -9.45 5.14
N TYR A 127 3.13 -10.52 4.52
CA TYR A 127 1.90 -11.21 4.92
C TYR A 127 2.05 -11.84 6.30
N ALA A 128 3.14 -12.59 6.54
CA ALA A 128 3.46 -13.17 7.83
C ALA A 128 3.55 -12.10 8.92
N LEU A 129 4.28 -11.01 8.67
CA LEU A 129 4.38 -9.88 9.62
C LEU A 129 3.00 -9.29 9.95
N THR A 130 2.12 -9.15 8.95
CA THR A 130 0.75 -8.67 9.18
C THR A 130 -0.05 -9.65 10.04
N CYS A 131 0.05 -10.96 9.77
CA CYS A 131 -0.61 -11.99 10.58
C CYS A 131 -0.07 -12.04 12.03
N TYR A 132 1.24 -11.83 12.22
CA TYR A 132 1.85 -11.71 13.54
C TYR A 132 1.26 -10.55 14.34
N ASN A 133 1.19 -9.37 13.70
CA ASN A 133 0.65 -8.17 14.32
C ASN A 133 -0.84 -8.33 14.65
N LEU A 134 -1.60 -8.96 13.75
CA LEU A 134 -3.01 -9.27 13.96
C LEU A 134 -3.21 -10.20 15.16
N GLY A 135 -2.41 -11.26 15.27
CA GLY A 135 -2.45 -12.19 16.40
C GLY A 135 -2.13 -11.49 17.72
N SER A 136 -1.11 -10.64 17.73
CA SER A 136 -0.72 -9.84 18.89
C SER A 136 -1.83 -8.88 19.32
N ALA A 137 -2.49 -8.22 18.37
CA ALA A 137 -3.60 -7.31 18.67
C ALA A 137 -4.82 -8.05 19.24
N TYR A 138 -5.17 -9.23 18.68
CA TYR A 138 -6.24 -10.07 19.23
C TYR A 138 -5.94 -10.61 20.62
N MET A 139 -4.68 -11.01 20.87
CA MET A 139 -4.24 -11.47 22.19
C MET A 139 -4.32 -10.35 23.23
N ASN A 140 -3.97 -9.12 22.89
CA ASN A 140 -4.14 -7.99 23.81
C ASN A 140 -5.61 -7.60 23.99
N LEU A 141 -6.47 -7.81 22.98
CA LEU A 141 -7.90 -7.49 23.08
C LEU A 141 -8.66 -8.49 23.96
N SER A 142 -8.19 -9.74 24.07
CA SER A 142 -8.87 -10.78 24.87
C SER A 142 -8.98 -10.42 26.35
N GLU A 143 -8.09 -9.55 26.86
CA GLU A 143 -8.15 -8.98 28.21
C GLU A 143 -9.39 -8.09 28.46
N PHE A 144 -10.05 -7.61 27.40
CA PHE A 144 -11.14 -6.64 27.48
C PHE A 144 -12.46 -7.12 26.85
N HIS A 145 -12.41 -8.00 25.85
CA HIS A 145 -13.59 -8.40 25.07
C HIS A 145 -13.53 -9.86 24.57
N GLU A 146 -14.65 -10.57 24.74
CA GLU A 146 -14.93 -11.90 24.16
C GLU A 146 -13.69 -12.82 24.17
N GLU A 147 -13.07 -12.99 25.34
CA GLU A 147 -11.73 -13.59 25.54
C GLU A 147 -11.51 -14.83 24.68
N GLU A 148 -12.40 -15.82 24.78
CA GLU A 148 -12.28 -17.09 24.05
C GLU A 148 -12.24 -16.89 22.52
N LYS A 149 -13.06 -15.98 21.99
CA LYS A 149 -13.12 -15.69 20.55
C LYS A 149 -11.89 -14.91 20.10
N SER A 150 -11.46 -13.93 20.88
CA SER A 150 -10.25 -13.15 20.62
C SER A 150 -9.01 -14.04 20.63
N LEU A 151 -8.88 -14.96 21.60
CA LEU A 151 -7.78 -15.94 21.65
C LEU A 151 -7.82 -16.94 20.49
N LYS A 152 -9.00 -17.43 20.08
CA LYS A 152 -9.14 -18.27 18.89
C LYS A 152 -8.64 -17.57 17.63
N LYS A 153 -9.05 -16.32 17.41
CA LYS A 153 -8.58 -15.51 16.29
C LYS A 153 -7.08 -15.24 16.34
N ALA A 154 -6.53 -15.00 17.54
CA ALA A 154 -5.09 -14.84 17.72
C ALA A 154 -4.33 -16.10 17.28
N ALA A 155 -4.77 -17.27 17.74
CA ALA A 155 -4.17 -18.55 17.38
C ALA A 155 -4.26 -18.83 15.86
N GLU A 156 -5.38 -18.49 15.22
CA GLU A 156 -5.51 -18.59 13.77
C GLU A 156 -4.56 -17.67 13.01
N ALA A 157 -4.36 -16.44 13.50
CA ALA A 157 -3.44 -15.49 12.89
C ALA A 157 -1.98 -15.94 13.04
N PHE A 158 -1.56 -16.40 14.23
CA PHE A 158 -0.21 -16.93 14.46
C PHE A 158 0.08 -18.25 13.75
N ARG A 159 -0.91 -18.96 13.23
CA ARG A 159 -0.67 -20.12 12.34
C ARG A 159 -0.33 -19.73 10.91
N LYS A 160 -0.56 -18.46 10.55
CA LYS A 160 -0.35 -17.92 9.20
C LYS A 160 0.95 -17.10 9.08
N THR A 161 1.64 -16.85 10.20
CA THR A 161 3.03 -16.39 10.25
C THR A 161 3.99 -17.49 9.92
#